data_AF-A0A0F3RJB9-F1
#
_entry.id   AF-A0A0F3RJB9-F1
#
_cell.length_a   1.000
_cell.length_b   1.000
_cell.length_c   1.000
_cell.angle_alpha   90.00
_cell.angle_beta   90.00
_cell.angle_gamma   90.00
#
_symmetry.space_group_name_H-M   'P 1'
#
loop_
_entity.id
_entity.type
_entity.pdbx_description
1 polymer ?
#
loop_
_entity_poly.entity_id
_entity_poly.type
_entity_poly.pdbx_seq_one_letter_code
_entity_poly.pdbx_strand_id
1 'polypeptide(L)'
;MNFYELSDFSNKKPSNKDYEQNSELATPAITKDSEVEKNECYPKRKRLADYYPLTPEDAVILQRMSSRSFNIYFINQLLLKLSNKYPNRHFANKIAVLNYMAKA
;
A
#
# COMPACT_ATOMS: atom_id res chain seq x y z
N MET A 1 -42.01 14.29 -0.33
CA MET A 1 -40.90 15.25 -0.57
C MET A 1 -39.59 14.47 -0.56
N ASN A 2 -39.07 14.28 -1.79
CA ASN A 2 -37.81 13.74 -2.28
C ASN A 2 -37.07 12.57 -1.57
N PHE A 3 -37.08 11.45 -2.29
CA PHE A 3 -36.13 10.35 -2.23
C PHE A 3 -34.78 10.81 -2.80
N TYR A 4 -33.68 10.60 -2.09
CA TYR A 4 -32.36 10.82 -2.63
C TYR A 4 -31.96 9.64 -3.53
N GLU A 5 -31.69 9.97 -4.80
CA GLU A 5 -31.26 9.08 -5.87
C GLU A 5 -30.00 8.31 -5.50
N LEU A 6 -30.08 6.98 -5.62
CA LEU A 6 -28.91 6.11 -5.74
C LEU A 6 -28.42 6.19 -7.18
N SER A 7 -27.33 6.93 -7.40
CA SER A 7 -26.62 6.93 -8.68
C SER A 7 -25.80 5.63 -8.82
N ASP A 8 -26.18 4.79 -9.78
CA ASP A 8 -25.44 3.60 -10.20
C ASP A 8 -24.07 3.97 -10.79
N PHE A 9 -22.99 3.76 -10.02
CA PHE A 9 -21.63 3.83 -10.56
C PHE A 9 -21.30 2.51 -11.27
N SER A 10 -21.57 2.50 -12.58
CA SER A 10 -21.13 1.48 -13.54
C SER A 10 -19.60 1.37 -13.55
N ASN A 11 -19.06 0.26 -13.05
CA ASN A 11 -17.64 -0.08 -13.20
C ASN A 11 -17.37 -0.59 -14.63
N LYS A 12 -17.08 0.33 -15.55
CA LYS A 12 -16.51 -0.02 -16.86
C LYS A 12 -15.05 -0.46 -16.68
N LYS A 13 -14.79 -1.74 -16.97
CA LYS A 13 -13.47 -2.34 -17.19
C LYS A 13 -12.71 -1.57 -18.28
N PRO A 14 -11.47 -1.09 -18.06
CA PRO A 14 -10.62 -0.68 -19.17
C PRO A 14 -10.00 -1.92 -19.80
N SER A 15 -10.27 -2.06 -21.10
CA SER A 15 -9.71 -3.04 -22.02
C SER A 15 -8.27 -2.67 -22.43
N ASN A 16 -7.42 -3.70 -22.52
CA ASN A 16 -6.09 -3.86 -23.12
C ASN A 16 -5.34 -2.64 -23.68
N LYS A 17 -4.06 -2.56 -23.32
CA LYS A 17 -2.99 -2.11 -24.23
C LYS A 17 -1.92 -3.19 -24.29
N ASP A 18 -1.63 -3.58 -25.53
CA ASP A 18 -0.69 -4.61 -25.93
C ASP A 18 0.74 -4.17 -25.60
N TYR A 19 1.48 -5.02 -24.90
CA TYR A 19 2.93 -4.88 -24.75
C TYR A 19 3.58 -5.87 -25.71
N GLU A 20 4.44 -5.35 -26.58
CA GLU A 20 5.15 -6.07 -27.63
C GLU A 20 5.98 -7.24 -27.05
N GLN A 21 5.84 -8.41 -27.68
CA GLN A 21 6.75 -9.53 -27.48
C GLN A 21 7.94 -9.37 -28.42
N ASN A 22 9.08 -8.97 -27.86
CA ASN A 22 10.35 -8.98 -28.57
C ASN A 22 11.01 -10.33 -28.32
N SER A 23 10.93 -11.22 -29.31
CA SER A 23 11.74 -12.42 -29.37
C SER A 23 13.13 -12.08 -29.93
N GLU A 24 14.19 -12.29 -29.17
CA GLU A 24 15.49 -12.59 -29.78
C GLU A 24 16.30 -13.52 -28.87
N LEU A 25 16.57 -14.71 -29.42
CA LEU A 25 17.39 -15.77 -28.83
C LEU A 25 18.87 -15.44 -29.06
N ALA A 26 19.67 -15.44 -28.00
CA ALA A 26 21.09 -15.72 -28.09
C ALA A 26 21.63 -16.23 -26.74
N THR A 27 21.93 -17.52 -26.66
CA THR A 27 22.85 -18.09 -25.67
C THR A 27 24.30 -17.83 -26.12
N PRO A 28 25.25 -17.70 -25.18
CA PRO A 28 26.07 -18.87 -24.89
C PRO A 28 26.31 -19.11 -23.40
N ALA A 29 26.51 -20.38 -23.09
CA ALA A 29 26.86 -20.90 -21.78
C ALA A 29 28.22 -20.38 -21.28
N ILE A 30 28.27 -19.90 -20.03
CA ILE A 30 29.47 -19.96 -19.20
C ILE A 30 29.05 -20.33 -17.78
N THR A 31 29.49 -21.51 -17.36
CA THR A 31 29.44 -22.07 -16.01
C THR A 31 30.20 -21.20 -15.02
N LYS A 32 29.49 -20.67 -14.02
CA LYS A 32 30.02 -20.45 -12.68
C LYS A 32 28.88 -20.70 -11.69
N ASP A 33 28.96 -21.83 -11.01
CA ASP A 33 28.24 -22.08 -9.76
C ASP A 33 28.76 -21.09 -8.71
N SER A 34 28.36 -19.83 -8.84
CA SER A 34 28.50 -18.84 -7.81
C SER A 34 27.31 -19.07 -6.89
N GLU A 35 27.59 -19.65 -5.74
CA GLU A 35 26.70 -19.72 -4.60
C GLU A 35 26.04 -18.35 -4.42
N VAL A 36 24.80 -18.21 -4.92
CA VAL A 36 23.97 -17.04 -4.65
C VAL A 36 23.61 -17.19 -3.19
N GLU A 37 24.45 -16.60 -2.33
CA GLU A 37 24.10 -16.32 -0.95
C GLU A 37 22.70 -15.71 -1.01
N LYS A 38 21.69 -16.45 -0.55
CA LYS A 38 20.37 -15.88 -0.33
C LYS A 38 20.54 -14.96 0.87
N ASN A 39 21.07 -13.76 0.65
CA ASN A 39 20.91 -12.67 1.57
C ASN A 39 19.41 -12.38 1.62
N GLU A 40 18.71 -13.06 2.54
CA GLU A 40 17.32 -12.84 2.86
C GLU A 40 17.19 -11.37 3.28
N CYS A 41 16.96 -10.52 2.29
CA CYS A 41 16.75 -9.09 2.49
C CYS A 41 15.33 -8.92 3.01
N TYR A 42 15.12 -9.32 4.27
CA TYR A 42 13.88 -9.03 4.95
C TYR A 42 13.72 -7.51 4.98
N PRO A 43 12.57 -6.97 4.54
CA PRO A 43 12.34 -5.54 4.59
C PRO A 43 12.45 -5.10 6.05
N LYS A 44 13.44 -4.24 6.32
CA LYS A 44 13.65 -3.67 7.65
C LYS A 44 12.35 -3.01 8.11
N ARG A 45 11.87 -3.41 9.29
CA ARG A 45 10.65 -2.82 9.87
C ARG A 45 10.84 -1.32 10.06
N LYS A 46 9.84 -0.54 9.68
CA LYS A 46 9.84 0.92 9.77
C LYS A 46 8.98 1.40 10.93
N ARG A 47 9.29 2.56 11.49
CA ARG A 47 8.49 3.20 12.54
C ARG A 47 7.21 3.76 11.96
N LEU A 48 6.21 3.99 12.80
CA LEU A 48 4.94 4.59 12.38
C LEU A 48 5.13 5.97 11.70
N ALA A 49 6.08 6.77 12.20
CA ALA A 49 6.43 8.07 11.64
C ALA A 49 6.96 7.99 10.19
N ASP A 50 7.63 6.89 9.83
CA ASP A 50 8.25 6.71 8.51
C ASP A 50 7.20 6.51 7.40
N TYR A 51 5.93 6.32 7.76
CA TYR A 51 4.81 6.19 6.83
C TYR A 51 4.05 7.51 6.62
N TYR A 52 4.50 8.61 7.24
CA TYR A 52 3.88 9.92 7.07
C TYR A 52 4.44 10.66 5.85
N PRO A 53 3.60 11.33 5.03
CA PRO A 53 2.14 11.32 5.06
C PRO A 53 1.55 10.10 4.32
N LEU A 54 0.31 9.74 4.66
CA LEU A 54 -0.46 8.78 3.86
C LEU A 54 -0.96 9.42 2.56
N THR A 55 -1.03 8.60 1.51
CA THR A 55 -1.54 9.01 0.20
C THR A 55 -3.07 8.93 0.16
N PRO A 56 -3.74 9.59 -0.81
CA PRO A 56 -5.18 9.49 -0.97
C PRO A 56 -5.69 8.05 -1.12
N GLU A 57 -4.93 7.19 -1.80
CA GLU A 57 -5.26 5.78 -1.99
C GLU A 57 -5.28 5.03 -0.66
N ASP A 58 -4.30 5.28 0.21
CA ASP A 58 -4.27 4.68 1.54
C ASP A 58 -5.44 5.14 2.41
N ALA A 59 -5.80 6.42 2.30
CA ALA A 59 -6.92 6.99 3.03
C ALA A 59 -8.23 6.30 2.64
N VAL A 60 -8.44 6.05 1.35
CA VAL A 60 -9.61 5.28 0.86
C VAL A 60 -9.60 3.85 1.40
N ILE A 61 -8.45 3.17 1.41
CA ILE A 61 -8.32 1.83 1.98
C ILE A 61 -8.64 1.85 3.48
N LEU A 62 -8.09 2.80 4.23
CA LEU A 62 -8.31 2.94 5.67
C LEU A 62 -9.77 3.24 6.02
N GLN A 63 -10.44 4.09 5.24
CA GLN A 63 -11.86 4.38 5.39
C GLN A 63 -12.70 3.11 5.18
N ARG A 64 -12.39 2.33 4.14
CA ARG A 64 -13.07 1.06 3.87
C ARG A 64 -12.85 0.04 4.98
N MET A 65 -11.62 -0.07 5.49
CA MET A 65 -11.28 -0.99 6.59
C MET A 65 -11.95 -0.62 7.91
N SER A 66 -12.11 0.67 8.18
CA SER A 66 -12.72 1.16 9.43
C SER A 66 -14.23 1.38 9.33
N SER A 67 -14.82 1.28 8.13
CA SER A 67 -16.22 1.64 7.84
C SER A 67 -16.57 3.06 8.29
N ARG A 68 -15.62 3.98 8.20
CA ARG A 68 -15.76 5.38 8.64
C ARG A 68 -15.23 6.33 7.58
N SER A 69 -15.94 7.43 7.34
CA SER A 69 -15.48 8.51 6.48
C SER A 69 -14.63 9.49 7.27
N PHE A 70 -13.39 9.71 6.84
CA PHE A 70 -12.46 10.63 7.49
C PHE A 70 -11.74 11.46 6.45
N ASN A 71 -11.50 12.74 6.76
CA ASN A 71 -10.63 13.57 5.93
C ASN A 71 -9.17 13.07 6.01
N ILE A 72 -8.46 13.01 4.88
CA ILE A 72 -7.03 12.64 4.83
C ILE A 72 -6.15 13.48 5.76
N TYR A 73 -6.46 14.77 5.93
CA TYR A 73 -5.78 15.64 6.89
C TYR A 73 -5.92 15.11 8.32
N PHE A 74 -7.13 14.72 8.71
CA PHE A 74 -7.39 14.13 10.03
C PHE A 74 -6.63 12.81 10.21
N ILE A 75 -6.66 11.95 9.18
CA ILE A 75 -5.91 10.68 9.19
C ILE A 75 -4.41 10.92 9.42
N ASN A 76 -3.82 11.89 8.72
CA ASN A 76 -2.41 12.21 8.84
C ASN A 76 -2.06 12.81 10.22
N GLN A 77 -2.94 13.62 10.80
CA GLN A 77 -2.78 14.10 12.18
C GLN A 77 -2.88 12.97 13.20
N LEU A 78 -3.80 12.01 13.00
CA LEU A 78 -3.90 10.82 13.83
C LEU A 78 -2.63 9.96 13.75
N LEU A 79 -2.09 9.75 12.55
CA LEU A 79 -0.84 9.02 12.34
C LEU A 79 0.32 9.67 13.11
N LEU A 80 0.46 10.98 13.01
CA LEU A 80 1.51 11.73 13.71
C LEU A 80 1.33 11.67 15.24
N LYS A 81 0.09 11.74 15.74
CA LYS A 81 -0.20 11.61 17.16
C LYS A 81 0.14 10.20 17.69
N LEU A 82 -0.17 9.16 16.92
CA LEU A 82 0.14 7.77 17.27
C LEU A 82 1.64 7.48 17.23
N SER A 83 2.36 8.04 16.25
CA SER A 83 3.80 7.84 16.13
C SER A 83 4.56 8.44 17.31
N ASN A 84 4.12 9.62 17.76
CA ASN A 84 4.66 10.27 18.95
C ASN A 84 4.31 9.53 20.24
N LYS A 85 3.09 8.97 20.33
CA LYS A 85 2.64 8.21 21.51
C LYS A 85 3.34 6.85 21.63
N TYR A 86 3.69 6.23 20.51
CA TYR A 86 4.28 4.89 20.47
C TYR A 86 5.54 4.83 19.56
N PRO A 87 6.64 5.49 19.94
CA PRO A 87 7.82 5.64 19.09
C PRO A 87 8.52 4.31 18.77
N ASN A 88 8.37 3.31 19.64
CA ASN A 88 8.96 1.98 19.48
C ASN A 88 8.06 0.99 18.71
N ARG A 89 6.92 1.44 18.17
CA ARG A 89 6.04 0.60 17.38
C ARG A 89 6.52 0.57 15.92
N HIS A 90 6.88 -0.63 15.47
CA HIS A 90 7.44 -0.86 14.14
C HIS A 90 6.54 -1.79 13.33
N PHE A 91 6.50 -1.58 12.02
CA PHE A 91 5.68 -2.32 11.08
C PHE A 91 6.53 -2.86 9.93
N ALA A 92 6.17 -4.04 9.45
CA ALA A 92 6.85 -4.64 8.30
C ALA A 92 6.47 -3.97 6.97
N ASN A 93 5.23 -3.52 6.85
CA ASN A 93 4.70 -2.92 5.63
C ASN A 93 3.56 -1.94 5.93
N LYS A 94 3.16 -1.20 4.89
CA LYS A 94 2.13 -0.15 4.96
C LYS A 94 0.74 -0.71 5.31
N ILE A 95 0.39 -1.89 4.80
CA ILE A 95 -0.90 -2.53 5.08
C ILE A 95 -1.06 -2.86 6.57
N ALA A 96 0.01 -3.28 7.24
CA ALA A 96 -0.01 -3.51 8.68
C ALA A 96 -0.27 -2.20 9.48
N VAL A 97 0.26 -1.06 8.99
CA VAL A 97 -0.02 0.26 9.57
C VAL A 97 -1.48 0.63 9.40
N LEU A 98 -2.06 0.45 8.21
CA LEU A 98 -3.46 0.76 7.96
C LEU A 98 -4.40 -0.09 8.82
N ASN A 99 -4.14 -1.40 8.93
CA ASN A 99 -4.90 -2.28 9.83
C ASN A 99 -4.81 -1.84 11.30
N TYR A 100 -3.64 -1.38 11.74
CA TYR A 100 -3.46 -0.87 13.09
C TYR A 100 -4.26 0.41 13.33
N MET A 101 -4.23 1.35 12.38
CA MET A 101 -5.01 2.58 12.46
C MET A 101 -6.52 2.35 12.35
N ALA A 102 -6.97 1.35 11.59
CA ALA A 102 -8.39 1.02 11.43
C ALA A 102 -9.04 0.50 12.72
N LYS A 103 -8.25 -0.11 13.61
CA LYS A 103 -8.70 -0.63 14.92
C LYS A 103 -8.74 0.43 16.03
N ALA A 104 -8.24 1.64 15.77
CA ALA A 104 -8.06 2.68 16.78
C ALA A 104 -9.37 3.40 17.15
#